data_AF-A0A965ABA3-F1
#
_entry.id   AF-A0A965ABA3-F1
#
_cell.length_a   1.000
_cell.length_b   1.000
_cell.length_c   1.000
_cell.angle_alpha   90.00
_cell.angle_beta   90.00
_cell.angle_gamma   90.00
#
_symmetry.space_group_name_H-M   'P 1'
#
loop_
_entity.id
_entity.type
_entity.pdbx_description
1 polymer ?
#
loop_
_entity_poly.entity_id
_entity_poly.type
_entity_poly.pdbx_seq_one_letter_code
_entity_poly.pdbx_strand_id
1 'polypeptide(L)'
;MVTACDDEETINPVSIQFTTANLTVSEAAGEQTVNLTLASAAPADATIEINIENTNVTYGTDYTTNPNGSSGKVTVAITKGQTSAQFKFTPVNNNLLASEVKTVTFTVGVVTGPIENGTTASFIVTITDDEGPSAVNFE
;
A
#
# COMPACT_ATOMS: atom_id res chain seq x y z
N MET A 1 39.19 -18.78 33.84
CA MET A 1 38.95 -17.47 33.20
C MET A 1 37.60 -17.58 32.55
N VAL A 2 36.59 -16.94 33.14
CA VAL A 2 35.20 -17.04 32.68
C VAL A 2 34.98 -15.86 31.74
N THR A 3 34.82 -16.14 30.45
CA THR A 3 34.37 -15.15 29.45
C THR A 3 33.30 -15.89 28.67
N ALA A 4 32.10 -15.90 29.27
CA ALA A 4 31.00 -15.05 28.85
C ALA A 4 30.49 -15.54 27.50
N CYS A 5 29.43 -16.36 27.59
CA CYS A 5 28.57 -16.69 26.47
C CYS A 5 28.09 -15.35 25.90
N ASP A 6 28.42 -15.05 24.64
CA ASP A 6 27.63 -14.09 23.88
C ASP A 6 26.22 -14.71 23.83
N ASP A 7 25.31 -14.16 24.63
CA ASP A 7 23.88 -14.34 24.40
C ASP A 7 23.60 -13.67 23.04
N GLU A 8 23.69 -14.45 21.97
CA GLU A 8 23.11 -14.11 20.68
C GLU A 8 21.61 -13.94 20.92
N GLU A 9 21.18 -12.72 21.25
CA GLU A 9 19.79 -12.40 21.48
C GLU A 9 19.01 -12.73 20.20
N THR A 10 18.29 -13.84 20.22
CA THR A 10 17.47 -14.26 19.08
C THR A 10 16.34 -13.26 18.92
N ILE A 11 16.49 -12.31 18.00
CA ILE A 11 15.45 -11.34 17.70
C ILE A 11 14.35 -12.08 16.94
N ASN A 12 13.22 -12.31 17.60
CA ASN A 12 12.04 -12.85 16.95
C ASN A 12 11.50 -11.81 15.95
N PRO A 13 11.21 -12.20 14.69
CA PRO A 13 10.68 -11.26 13.72
C PRO A 13 9.30 -10.75 14.14
N VAL A 14 9.02 -9.50 13.79
CA VAL A 14 7.70 -8.87 13.99
C VAL A 14 6.91 -8.95 12.69
N SER A 15 5.67 -9.42 12.73
CA SER A 15 4.85 -9.46 11.52
C SER A 15 4.30 -8.07 11.15
N ILE A 16 4.24 -7.78 9.85
CA ILE A 16 3.57 -6.61 9.28
C ILE A 16 2.50 -6.99 8.26
N GLN A 17 1.36 -6.29 8.30
CA GLN A 17 0.24 -6.55 7.41
C GLN A 17 -0.57 -5.28 7.14
N PHE A 18 -1.32 -5.27 6.04
CA PHE A 18 -2.32 -4.23 5.80
C PHE A 18 -3.43 -4.29 6.86
N THR A 19 -3.96 -3.14 7.25
CA THR A 19 -5.08 -3.07 8.19
C THR A 19 -6.41 -3.52 7.56
N THR A 20 -6.53 -3.37 6.25
CA THR A 20 -7.69 -3.80 5.46
C THR A 20 -7.21 -4.54 4.21
N ALA A 21 -8.03 -5.45 3.69
CA ALA A 21 -7.70 -6.20 2.47
C ALA A 21 -8.20 -5.52 1.19
N ASN A 22 -9.15 -4.58 1.31
CA ASN A 22 -9.73 -3.90 0.17
C ASN A 22 -10.21 -2.48 0.51
N LEU A 23 -10.32 -1.66 -0.52
CA LEU A 23 -10.90 -0.32 -0.50
C LEU A 23 -11.60 -0.08 -1.85
N THR A 24 -12.83 0.41 -1.80
CA THR A 24 -13.51 0.97 -2.99
C THR A 24 -13.56 2.48 -2.83
N VAL A 25 -13.13 3.21 -3.85
CA VAL A 25 -12.98 4.66 -3.81
C VAL A 25 -13.36 5.30 -5.15
N SER A 26 -14.04 6.45 -5.13
CA SER A 26 -14.31 7.23 -6.35
C SER A 26 -13.06 7.92 -6.86
N GLU A 27 -12.93 8.10 -8.18
CA GLU A 27 -11.82 8.86 -8.75
C GLU A 27 -11.79 10.34 -8.30
N ALA A 28 -12.93 10.91 -7.92
CA ALA A 28 -13.04 12.21 -7.25
C ALA A 28 -12.76 12.23 -5.74
N ALA A 29 -12.50 11.10 -5.09
CA ALA A 29 -12.38 11.05 -3.61
C ALA A 29 -11.10 11.71 -3.05
N GLY A 30 -10.13 12.03 -3.91
CA GLY A 30 -8.85 12.59 -3.50
C GLY A 30 -7.96 11.59 -2.75
N GLU A 31 -6.94 12.11 -2.06
CA GLU A 31 -5.90 11.29 -1.42
C GLU A 31 -6.47 10.37 -0.32
N GLN A 32 -6.13 9.09 -0.41
CA GLN A 32 -6.41 8.04 0.56
C GLN A 32 -5.14 7.65 1.31
N THR A 33 -5.28 7.32 2.59
CA THR A 33 -4.17 6.81 3.41
C THR A 33 -4.28 5.29 3.52
N VAL A 34 -3.25 4.58 3.07
CA VAL A 34 -3.16 3.12 3.20
C VAL A 34 -2.29 2.80 4.41
N ASN A 35 -2.82 2.01 5.33
CA ASN A 35 -2.19 1.71 6.61
C ASN A 35 -1.71 0.26 6.69
N LEU A 36 -0.52 0.08 7.25
CA LEU A 36 0.04 -1.19 7.66
C LEU A 36 0.26 -1.16 9.17
N THR A 37 0.03 -2.29 9.83
CA THR A 37 0.25 -2.47 11.28
C THR A 37 1.28 -3.56 11.52
N LEU A 38 2.13 -3.33 12.51
CA LEU A 38 3.06 -4.32 13.03
C LEU A 38 2.45 -4.96 14.28
N ALA A 39 2.74 -6.23 14.53
CA ALA A 39 2.26 -6.94 15.73
C ALA A 39 2.87 -6.39 17.03
N SER A 40 4.04 -5.75 16.95
CA SER A 40 4.70 -5.04 18.04
C SER A 40 5.60 -3.93 17.47
N ALA A 41 6.28 -3.19 18.35
CA ALA A 41 7.17 -2.11 17.91
C ALA A 41 8.34 -2.68 17.09
N ALA A 42 8.67 -2.01 15.97
CA ALA A 42 9.76 -2.40 15.10
C ALA A 42 11.09 -2.49 15.88
N PRO A 43 11.79 -3.65 15.86
CA PRO A 43 13.01 -3.86 16.66
C PRO A 43 14.21 -3.04 16.14
N ALA A 44 14.21 -2.71 14.86
CA ALA A 44 15.23 -1.92 14.18
C ALA A 44 14.59 -1.10 13.04
N ASP A 45 15.37 -0.18 12.46
CA ASP A 45 14.97 0.49 11.23
C ASP A 45 14.85 -0.53 10.11
N ALA A 46 13.79 -0.38 9.31
CA ALA A 46 13.44 -1.30 8.25
C ALA A 46 12.87 -0.56 7.04
N THR A 47 12.75 -1.28 5.94
CA THR A 47 12.16 -0.80 4.70
C THR A 47 11.30 -1.89 4.11
N ILE A 48 10.12 -1.51 3.63
CA ILE A 48 9.17 -2.39 2.98
C ILE A 48 9.01 -1.95 1.55
N GLU A 49 9.21 -2.90 0.65
CA GLU A 49 8.87 -2.76 -0.76
C GLU A 49 7.48 -3.35 -0.99
N ILE A 50 6.54 -2.51 -1.41
CA ILE A 50 5.17 -2.90 -1.74
C ILE A 50 5.08 -2.97 -3.26
N ASN A 51 4.87 -4.16 -3.80
CA ASN A 51 4.68 -4.37 -5.24
C ASN A 51 3.29 -3.87 -5.66
N ILE A 52 3.22 -3.31 -6.87
CA ILE A 52 2.00 -2.79 -7.48
C ILE A 52 1.67 -3.58 -8.73
N GLU A 53 0.45 -4.10 -8.80
CA GLU A 53 -0.11 -4.77 -9.97
C GLU A 53 -1.38 -4.05 -10.43
N ASN A 54 -1.45 -3.73 -11.72
CA ASN A 54 -2.52 -2.93 -12.32
C ASN A 54 -3.45 -3.80 -13.15
N THR A 55 -4.76 -3.61 -13.01
CA THR A 55 -5.77 -4.18 -13.91
C THR A 55 -6.66 -3.06 -14.44
N ASN A 56 -6.64 -2.85 -15.76
CA ASN A 56 -7.36 -1.78 -16.48
C ASN A 56 -7.05 -0.36 -15.99
N VAL A 57 -5.89 -0.15 -15.38
CA VAL A 57 -5.43 1.14 -14.85
C VAL A 57 -3.98 1.42 -15.22
N THR A 58 -3.64 2.69 -15.28
CA THR A 58 -2.32 3.20 -15.61
C THR A 58 -1.84 4.16 -14.52
N TYR A 59 -0.68 3.88 -13.93
CA TYR A 59 -0.05 4.78 -12.96
C TYR A 59 0.27 6.14 -13.61
N GLY A 60 -0.07 7.22 -12.93
CA GLY A 60 0.08 8.60 -13.41
C GLY A 60 -1.12 9.11 -14.21
N THR A 61 -1.98 8.22 -14.73
CA THR A 61 -3.19 8.59 -15.46
C THR A 61 -4.45 8.35 -14.64
N ASP A 62 -4.57 7.18 -14.01
CA ASP A 62 -5.75 6.79 -13.22
C ASP A 62 -5.52 6.95 -11.71
N TYR A 63 -4.27 6.85 -11.27
CA TYR A 63 -3.90 7.04 -9.87
C TYR A 63 -2.41 7.37 -9.71
N THR A 64 -2.04 7.87 -8.54
CA THR A 64 -0.66 8.05 -8.10
C THR A 64 -0.49 7.56 -6.67
N THR A 65 0.77 7.51 -6.21
CA THR A 65 1.10 7.16 -4.83
C THR A 65 2.17 8.11 -4.29
N ASN A 66 2.20 8.25 -2.97
CA ASN A 66 3.32 8.89 -2.27
C ASN A 66 3.74 8.01 -1.08
N PRO A 67 4.96 7.45 -1.04
CA PRO A 67 6.06 7.63 -2.00
C PRO A 67 5.76 7.19 -3.44
N ASN A 68 6.53 7.71 -4.41
CA ASN A 68 6.34 7.46 -5.83
C ASN A 68 6.46 5.96 -6.15
N GLY A 69 5.45 5.43 -6.85
CA GLY A 69 5.29 4.03 -7.21
C GLY A 69 5.38 3.73 -8.72
N SER A 70 5.81 4.69 -9.53
CA SER A 70 5.86 4.58 -11.00
C SER A 70 6.79 3.47 -11.52
N SER A 71 7.70 2.97 -10.68
CA SER A 71 8.55 1.80 -10.95
C SER A 71 7.85 0.46 -10.72
N GLY A 72 6.55 0.47 -10.39
CA GLY A 72 5.77 -0.71 -10.02
C GLY A 72 5.89 -1.09 -8.54
N LYS A 73 6.53 -0.25 -7.72
CA LYS A 73 6.82 -0.52 -6.31
C LYS A 73 6.78 0.76 -5.48
N VAL A 74 6.15 0.72 -4.31
CA VAL A 74 6.22 1.79 -3.29
C VAL A 74 7.15 1.35 -2.17
N THR A 75 8.13 2.18 -1.82
CA THR A 75 9.07 1.92 -0.73
C THR A 75 8.67 2.71 0.51
N VAL A 76 8.36 2.00 1.61
CA VAL A 76 7.95 2.61 2.89
C VAL A 76 9.03 2.34 3.94
N ALA A 77 9.55 3.41 4.55
CA ALA A 77 10.49 3.30 5.66
C ALA A 77 9.75 3.09 6.99
N ILE A 78 10.33 2.27 7.87
CA ILE A 78 9.89 2.06 9.24
C ILE A 78 11.06 2.40 10.15
N THR A 79 10.84 3.30 11.09
CA THR A 79 11.83 3.60 12.13
C THR A 79 11.64 2.65 13.31
N LYS A 80 12.74 2.26 13.96
CA LYS A 80 12.73 1.51 15.21
C LYS A 80 11.73 2.12 16.19
N GLY A 81 10.93 1.27 16.83
CA GLY A 81 9.91 1.67 17.79
C GLY A 81 8.54 1.98 17.19
N GLN A 82 8.41 2.12 15.87
CA GLN A 82 7.10 2.30 15.23
C GLN A 82 6.29 1.01 15.22
N THR A 83 4.98 1.15 15.37
CA THR A 83 4.01 0.03 15.33
C THR A 83 3.13 0.07 14.08
N SER A 84 3.32 1.07 13.22
CA SER A 84 2.59 1.23 11.97
C SER A 84 3.45 1.88 10.90
N ALA A 85 3.04 1.66 9.66
CA ALA A 85 3.59 2.30 8.48
C ALA A 85 2.45 2.73 7.56
N GLN A 86 2.69 3.70 6.70
CA GLN A 86 1.66 4.19 5.78
C GLN A 86 2.25 4.73 4.49
N PHE A 87 1.45 4.71 3.43
CA PHE A 87 1.68 5.46 2.21
C PHE A 87 0.36 6.05 1.72
N LYS A 88 0.44 6.92 0.72
CA LYS A 88 -0.71 7.58 0.12
C LYS A 88 -1.04 6.98 -1.23
N PHE A 89 -2.32 6.84 -1.49
CA PHE A 89 -2.90 6.45 -2.77
C PHE A 89 -3.87 7.55 -3.20
N THR A 90 -3.71 8.08 -4.41
CA THR A 90 -4.54 9.19 -4.89
C THR A 90 -5.10 8.82 -6.26
N PRO A 91 -6.41 8.54 -6.37
CA PRO A 91 -7.06 8.46 -7.67
C PRO A 91 -6.92 9.78 -8.44
N VAL A 92 -6.90 9.71 -9.76
CA VAL A 92 -6.90 10.88 -10.64
C VAL A 92 -8.30 11.06 -11.19
N ASN A 93 -8.98 12.11 -10.73
CA ASN A 93 -10.28 12.48 -11.27
C ASN A 93 -10.14 13.03 -12.69
N ASN A 94 -11.00 12.59 -13.59
CA ASN A 94 -11.09 13.11 -14.94
C ASN A 94 -12.58 13.35 -15.31
N ASN A 95 -12.90 13.48 -16.60
CA ASN A 95 -14.28 13.72 -17.07
C ASN A 95 -14.66 12.69 -18.16
N LEU A 96 -13.99 11.54 -18.19
CA LEU A 96 -14.17 10.50 -19.19
C LEU A 96 -14.84 9.29 -18.53
N LEU A 97 -16.06 8.99 -18.97
CA LEU A 97 -16.80 7.81 -18.55
C LEU A 97 -15.98 6.53 -18.78
N ALA A 98 -15.61 5.84 -17.71
CA ALA A 98 -14.99 4.53 -17.75
C ALA A 98 -16.03 3.41 -17.65
N SER A 99 -16.01 2.49 -18.62
CA SER A 99 -16.90 1.31 -18.62
C SER A 99 -16.29 0.08 -17.96
N GLU A 100 -15.00 0.12 -17.62
CA GLU A 100 -14.24 -1.02 -17.09
C GLU A 100 -14.02 -0.89 -15.58
N VAL A 101 -13.98 -2.03 -14.89
CA VAL A 101 -13.59 -2.06 -13.48
C VAL A 101 -12.08 -1.85 -13.40
N LYS A 102 -11.69 -0.76 -12.74
CA LYS A 102 -10.31 -0.31 -12.52
C LYS A 102 -9.83 -0.80 -11.15
N THR A 103 -8.78 -1.64 -11.10
CA THR A 103 -8.22 -2.12 -9.82
C THR A 103 -6.70 -2.02 -9.76
N VAL A 104 -6.21 -1.71 -8.56
CA VAL A 104 -4.79 -1.70 -8.20
C VAL A 104 -4.58 -2.66 -7.03
N THR A 105 -3.68 -3.62 -7.19
CA THR A 105 -3.32 -4.56 -6.13
C THR A 105 -1.95 -4.22 -5.57
N PHE A 106 -1.90 -3.97 -4.26
CA PHE A 106 -0.68 -3.76 -3.49
C PHE A 106 -0.34 -5.05 -2.74
N THR A 107 0.90 -5.52 -2.84
CA THR A 107 1.35 -6.73 -2.13
C THR A 107 2.66 -6.44 -1.40
N VAL A 108 2.73 -6.82 -0.12
CA VAL A 108 3.97 -6.73 0.65
C VAL A 108 5.01 -7.66 0.01
N GLY A 109 6.06 -7.06 -0.55
CA GLY A 109 7.15 -7.74 -1.23
C GLY A 109 8.32 -7.97 -0.28
N VAL A 110 9.45 -7.34 -0.58
CA VAL A 110 10.68 -7.46 0.21
C VAL A 110 10.57 -6.61 1.46
N VAL A 111 10.94 -7.20 2.60
CA VAL A 111 11.04 -6.52 3.89
C VAL A 111 12.45 -6.69 4.42
N THR A 112 13.06 -5.61 4.91
CA THR A 112 14.38 -5.65 5.55
C THR A 112 14.27 -5.70 7.08
N GLY A 113 15.34 -6.11 7.75
CA GLY A 113 15.39 -6.19 9.21
C GLY A 113 14.60 -7.37 9.80
N PRO A 114 14.36 -7.38 11.13
CA PRO A 114 13.65 -8.45 11.82
C PRO A 114 12.12 -8.27 11.70
N ILE A 115 11.63 -8.13 10.47
CA ILE A 115 10.20 -8.00 10.16
C ILE A 115 9.83 -9.05 9.12
N GLU A 116 8.69 -9.70 9.29
CA GLU A 116 8.15 -10.71 8.38
C GLU A 116 6.73 -10.36 7.90
N ASN A 117 6.27 -11.02 6.83
CA ASN A 117 4.93 -10.80 6.32
C ASN A 117 3.89 -11.41 7.27
N GLY A 118 2.90 -10.61 7.65
CA GLY A 118 1.71 -11.05 8.36
C GLY A 118 0.66 -11.69 7.44
N THR A 119 -0.54 -11.91 7.98
CA THR A 119 -1.59 -12.65 7.27
C THR A 119 -2.19 -11.86 6.11
N THR A 120 -2.45 -10.57 6.30
CA THR A 120 -2.96 -9.68 5.26
C THR A 120 -1.80 -9.03 4.50
N ALA A 121 -1.17 -9.81 3.62
CA ALA A 121 -0.05 -9.34 2.80
C ALA A 121 -0.47 -8.65 1.50
N SER A 122 -1.78 -8.60 1.18
CA SER A 122 -2.32 -7.96 -0.03
C SER A 122 -3.47 -7.01 0.29
N PHE A 123 -3.54 -5.91 -0.46
CA PHE A 123 -4.54 -4.86 -0.36
C PHE A 123 -4.97 -4.43 -1.77
N ILE A 124 -6.28 -4.52 -2.05
CA ILE A 124 -6.84 -4.21 -3.38
C ILE A 124 -7.63 -2.91 -3.32
N VAL A 125 -7.31 -1.97 -4.20
CA VAL A 125 -8.12 -0.77 -4.41
C VAL A 125 -8.94 -0.91 -5.69
N THR A 126 -10.25 -0.71 -5.58
CA THR A 126 -11.15 -0.55 -6.72
C THR A 126 -11.48 0.92 -6.90
N ILE A 127 -11.20 1.47 -8.07
CA ILE A 127 -11.53 2.86 -8.41
C ILE A 127 -12.89 2.86 -9.13
N THR A 128 -13.83 3.67 -8.67
CA THR A 128 -15.13 3.87 -9.31
C THR A 128 -15.17 5.21 -10.03
N ASP A 129 -15.69 5.17 -11.24
CA ASP A 129 -16.00 6.32 -12.08
C ASP A 129 -17.15 7.14 -11.47
N ASP A 130 -17.08 8.47 -11.51
CA ASP A 130 -18.19 9.35 -11.09
C ASP A 130 -18.90 10.06 -12.25
N GLU A 131 -18.51 9.78 -13.49
CA GLU A 131 -19.21 10.23 -14.68
C GLU A 131 -20.47 9.38 -14.94
N GLY A 132 -21.51 10.07 -15.42
CA GLY A 132 -22.72 9.44 -15.95
C GLY A 132 -22.79 9.53 -17.47
N PRO A 133 -23.68 8.75 -18.12
CA PRO A 133 -23.95 8.93 -19.54
C PRO A 133 -24.39 10.38 -19.81
N SER A 134 -23.80 11.01 -20.82
CA SER A 134 -24.21 12.36 -21.23
C SER A 134 -25.69 12.34 -21.61
N ALA A 135 -26.52 13.13 -20.91
CA ALA A 135 -27.91 13.30 -21.28
C ALA A 135 -27.99 14.15 -22.55
N VAL A 136 -28.36 13.54 -23.67
CA VAL A 136 -28.75 14.30 -24.87
C VAL A 136 -30.20 14.75 -24.69
N ASN A 137 -30.41 16.05 -24.45
CA ASN A 137 -31.75 16.62 -24.47
C ASN A 137 -32.06 17.02 -25.92
N PHE A 138 -32.98 16.30 -26.56
CA PHE A 138 -33.52 16.72 -27.86
C PHE A 138 -34.63 17.74 -27.59
N GLU A 139 -34.46 18.97 -28.10
CA GLU A 139 -35.54 19.98 -28.18
C GLU A 139 -36.46 19.73 -29.38
#